data_AF-A0A9W8Q1U0-F1
#
_entry.id   AF-A0A9W8Q1U0-F1
#
_cell.length_a   1.000
_cell.length_b   1.000
_cell.length_c   1.000
_cell.angle_alpha   90.00
_cell.angle_beta   90.00
_cell.angle_gamma   90.00
#
_symmetry.space_group_name_H-M   'P 1'
#
loop_
_entity.id
_entity.type
_entity.pdbx_description
1 polymer ?
#
loop_
_entity_poly.entity_id
_entity_poly.type
_entity_poly.pdbx_seq_one_letter_code
_entity_poly.pdbx_strand_id
1 'polypeptide(L)'
;MAPQPPRPSSRGVHPHEPHRRRGGVTQSPAGKAPRAPPTTAPARGSQAHDATSFWGGSEPVPLPPRFARIKRAILAGHEDALEASWGRLLAALRRDAEHIDGLGAHLVPSIEFGDVLAGGDASQTAARFRRDVQRYGVGVVRKVVPRGEAEAAMEDTARYVREQGCESAEAIDPACRNLFWSPAQVAMRAHPNVRKAQSFMMGLWDEGEDEGEISTQHPIAYADRIRVYGGGSGSRSTDDAAQHPESEQHPPPNGSRDASSREQQQQQPPSPEDWITALQSSAGITAQVDNGSLERWEPDGYSGGGGIYASIFAGGWERHDPWRGAARRAAATTDLYNGHGACSVLRMFQGVLALSVVEPGMIRLLPSPRAATAYYLLRPFFAPLRSLPGDMDATMTAEEREEAWERHMAPSNWRLARDPDTVMHGAVPGHAQRVTERWHPHLALRRSMITLPTLQAGDYILWHPDLPYHISPSDGSSSSSSVAPPPLPDRSLRMLVYIPAAPLTQTSALYLARQRKAFRRGQPGPDFDARNRPTERQDVAAAEALMERVGGVDALRAMGLVAWDVVTRPSRVGGDEEEEEEEEFGKASGIVRLANSILFPEMSLSG
;
A
#
# COMPACT_ATOMS: atom_id res chain seq x y z
N MET A 1 -9.11 -31.45 47.55
CA MET A 1 -8.69 -32.84 47.84
C MET A 1 -8.46 -33.52 46.50
N ALA A 2 -7.42 -34.36 46.34
CA ALA A 2 -6.95 -34.95 45.05
C ALA A 2 -6.24 -33.94 44.09
N PRO A 3 -5.27 -34.37 43.25
CA PRO A 3 -3.96 -33.68 43.20
C PRO A 3 -3.37 -33.31 41.81
N GLN A 4 -2.27 -32.54 41.81
CA GLN A 4 -1.44 -32.21 40.64
C GLN A 4 -0.30 -33.22 40.36
N PRO A 5 0.19 -33.34 39.10
CA PRO A 5 1.36 -34.15 38.72
C PRO A 5 2.73 -33.42 38.87
N PRO A 6 3.87 -34.14 38.89
CA PRO A 6 5.15 -33.62 39.37
C PRO A 6 6.11 -33.04 38.31
N ARG A 7 7.06 -32.21 38.76
CA ARG A 7 8.23 -31.72 37.98
C ARG A 7 9.45 -32.65 38.14
N PRO A 8 10.32 -32.82 37.12
CA PRO A 8 11.63 -33.45 37.26
C PRO A 8 12.73 -32.46 37.71
N SER A 9 13.76 -32.99 38.38
CA SER A 9 14.79 -32.25 39.14
C SER A 9 16.12 -32.03 38.42
N SER A 10 16.86 -31.00 38.82
CA SER A 10 18.21 -30.65 38.35
C SER A 10 19.36 -31.31 39.14
N ARG A 11 20.44 -31.67 38.42
CA ARG A 11 21.85 -31.89 38.83
C ARG A 11 22.71 -31.59 37.59
N GLY A 12 23.95 -31.11 37.61
CA GLY A 12 24.86 -30.79 38.72
C GLY A 12 26.34 -30.88 38.27
N VAL A 13 26.81 -29.91 37.47
CA VAL A 13 28.13 -29.19 37.50
C VAL A 13 29.27 -29.88 38.33
N HIS A 14 30.52 -30.16 37.88
CA HIS A 14 31.57 -29.26 37.31
C HIS A 14 32.78 -30.05 36.64
N PRO A 15 34.01 -29.50 36.34
CA PRO A 15 34.69 -29.76 35.05
C PRO A 15 36.10 -30.44 35.13
N HIS A 16 36.76 -30.66 33.97
CA HIS A 16 38.23 -30.70 33.86
C HIS A 16 38.77 -30.42 32.44
N GLU A 17 39.87 -29.66 32.38
CA GLU A 17 40.80 -29.39 31.25
C GLU A 17 42.23 -29.31 31.88
N PRO A 18 43.36 -29.07 31.17
CA PRO A 18 43.71 -29.29 29.76
C PRO A 18 45.06 -30.04 29.58
N HIS A 19 45.50 -30.36 28.35
CA HIS A 19 46.95 -30.48 28.05
C HIS A 19 47.34 -30.22 26.57
N ARG A 20 48.47 -29.52 26.37
CA ARG A 20 49.13 -29.20 25.08
C ARG A 20 50.47 -29.93 24.94
N ARG A 21 50.85 -30.33 23.71
CA ARG A 21 52.20 -30.32 23.05
C ARG A 21 52.05 -31.02 21.67
N ARG A 22 52.52 -30.57 20.48
CA ARG A 22 53.71 -29.88 19.89
C ARG A 22 54.65 -30.84 19.13
N GLY A 23 54.87 -30.58 17.83
CA GLY A 23 55.88 -31.18 16.94
C GLY A 23 55.38 -32.32 16.03
N GLY A 24 55.81 -32.51 14.76
CA GLY A 24 56.65 -31.67 13.89
C GLY A 24 57.40 -32.46 12.79
N VAL A 25 57.01 -32.26 11.51
CA VAL A 25 57.74 -32.47 10.22
C VAL A 25 58.66 -33.71 10.06
N THR A 26 58.38 -34.68 9.17
CA THR A 26 58.95 -34.90 7.80
C THR A 26 58.57 -36.34 7.34
N GLN A 27 58.60 -36.82 6.08
CA GLN A 27 58.85 -36.29 4.71
C GLN A 27 58.10 -37.14 3.64
N SER A 28 58.36 -36.93 2.34
CA SER A 28 57.88 -37.66 1.14
C SER A 28 58.96 -38.64 0.59
N PRO A 29 58.73 -39.63 -0.33
CA PRO A 29 57.86 -39.49 -1.52
C PRO A 29 57.12 -40.72 -2.16
N ALA A 30 56.13 -40.38 -2.98
CA ALA A 30 55.69 -40.97 -4.27
C ALA A 30 55.36 -42.48 -4.44
N GLY A 31 54.08 -42.75 -4.70
CA GLY A 31 53.57 -43.92 -5.43
C GLY A 31 52.19 -43.62 -6.04
N LYS A 32 52.01 -43.79 -7.37
CA LYS A 32 50.75 -43.45 -8.09
C LYS A 32 49.73 -44.59 -8.00
N ALA A 33 48.46 -44.24 -7.79
CA ALA A 33 47.28 -45.10 -7.94
C ALA A 33 46.18 -44.36 -8.75
N PRO A 34 45.21 -45.06 -9.37
CA PRO A 34 44.55 -44.55 -10.59
C PRO A 34 43.41 -43.55 -10.36
N ARG A 35 43.16 -42.76 -11.41
CA ARG A 35 42.17 -41.68 -11.50
C ARG A 35 40.77 -42.25 -11.76
N ALA A 36 39.84 -42.04 -10.82
CA ALA A 36 38.42 -42.31 -11.02
C ALA A 36 37.83 -41.43 -12.15
N PRO A 37 36.81 -41.90 -12.89
CA PRO A 37 36.17 -41.10 -13.93
C PRO A 37 35.47 -39.87 -13.32
N PRO A 38 35.42 -38.72 -14.03
CA PRO A 38 34.75 -37.54 -13.54
C PRO A 38 33.25 -37.81 -13.45
N THR A 39 32.71 -37.84 -12.23
CA THR A 39 31.27 -37.77 -12.03
C THR A 39 30.82 -36.38 -12.47
N THR A 40 30.15 -36.28 -13.60
CA THR A 40 29.49 -35.06 -14.06
C THR A 40 28.33 -34.75 -13.11
N ALA A 41 28.64 -34.04 -12.02
CA ALA A 41 27.63 -33.31 -11.28
C ALA A 41 26.94 -32.37 -12.28
N PRO A 42 25.60 -32.40 -12.40
CA PRO A 42 24.91 -31.40 -13.20
C PRO A 42 25.29 -30.03 -12.61
N ALA A 43 25.67 -29.10 -13.49
CA ALA A 43 25.97 -27.75 -13.06
C ALA A 43 24.79 -27.23 -12.24
N ARG A 44 25.05 -26.75 -11.02
CA ARG A 44 24.07 -25.97 -10.26
C ARG A 44 23.87 -24.63 -10.96
N GLY A 45 23.12 -24.67 -12.06
CA GLY A 45 22.57 -23.47 -12.67
C GLY A 45 21.77 -22.75 -11.60
N SER A 46 22.06 -21.46 -11.43
CA SER A 46 21.29 -20.57 -10.60
C SER A 46 19.91 -20.38 -11.21
N GLN A 47 18.98 -21.30 -10.94
CA GLN A 47 17.55 -21.04 -11.06
C GLN A 47 17.15 -20.05 -9.96
N ALA A 48 17.51 -18.78 -10.18
CA ALA A 48 16.65 -17.71 -9.71
C ALA A 48 15.32 -17.91 -10.44
N HIS A 49 14.31 -18.41 -9.71
CA HIS A 49 12.96 -18.42 -10.23
C HIS A 49 12.55 -16.97 -10.49
N ASP A 50 12.27 -16.66 -11.75
CA ASP A 50 11.98 -15.30 -12.17
C ASP A 50 10.64 -14.86 -11.57
N ALA A 51 10.71 -14.04 -10.52
CA ALA A 51 9.55 -13.64 -9.71
C ALA A 51 8.48 -12.90 -10.53
N THR A 52 8.87 -12.35 -11.68
CA THR A 52 7.98 -11.71 -12.67
C THR A 52 6.91 -12.65 -13.23
N SER A 53 7.20 -13.95 -13.31
CA SER A 53 6.29 -14.95 -13.92
C SER A 53 4.98 -15.16 -13.14
N PHE A 54 4.96 -14.91 -11.83
CA PHE A 54 3.76 -15.09 -10.99
C PHE A 54 2.74 -13.94 -11.11
N TRP A 55 3.16 -12.76 -11.58
CA TRP A 55 2.29 -11.57 -11.68
C TRP A 55 1.71 -11.33 -13.08
N GLY A 56 2.29 -11.92 -14.13
CA GLY A 56 1.81 -11.77 -15.51
C GLY A 56 0.67 -12.72 -15.93
N GLY A 57 0.38 -13.76 -15.13
CA GLY A 57 -0.58 -14.81 -15.50
C GLY A 57 -2.06 -14.37 -15.54
N SER A 58 -2.81 -14.90 -16.50
CA SER A 58 -4.29 -14.82 -16.56
C SER A 58 -4.99 -15.81 -15.62
N GLU A 59 -4.30 -16.90 -15.26
CA GLU A 59 -4.81 -17.95 -14.38
C GLU A 59 -4.38 -17.77 -12.92
N PRO A 60 -5.24 -18.11 -11.93
CA PRO A 60 -4.87 -18.12 -10.53
C PRO A 60 -3.75 -19.13 -10.23
N VAL A 61 -2.89 -18.78 -9.27
CA VAL A 61 -1.74 -19.61 -8.87
C VAL A 61 -2.14 -20.65 -7.81
N PRO A 62 -1.95 -21.96 -8.04
CA PRO A 62 -2.06 -22.97 -7.00
C PRO A 62 -0.90 -22.87 -6.01
N LEU A 63 -1.21 -22.82 -4.71
CA LEU A 63 -0.22 -22.71 -3.65
C LEU A 63 0.10 -24.08 -3.01
N PRO A 64 1.09 -24.20 -2.10
CA PRO A 64 1.36 -25.44 -1.38
C PRO A 64 0.15 -26.01 -0.60
N PRO A 65 0.07 -27.34 -0.36
CA PRO A 65 -1.07 -27.99 0.29
C PRO A 65 -1.50 -27.43 1.66
N ARG A 66 -0.64 -26.66 2.33
CA ARG A 66 -0.98 -25.96 3.59
C ARG A 66 -2.15 -24.97 3.42
N PHE A 67 -2.32 -24.34 2.26
CA PHE A 67 -3.40 -23.37 2.04
C PHE A 67 -4.78 -24.03 1.97
N ALA A 68 -4.88 -25.24 1.39
CA ALA A 68 -6.10 -26.03 1.47
C ALA A 68 -6.41 -26.46 2.92
N ARG A 69 -5.39 -26.71 3.76
CA ARG A 69 -5.59 -26.96 5.20
C ARG A 69 -6.09 -25.71 5.94
N ILE A 70 -5.52 -24.53 5.65
CA ILE A 70 -5.96 -23.25 6.22
C ILE A 70 -7.42 -22.99 5.86
N LYS A 71 -7.79 -23.13 4.57
CA LYS A 71 -9.19 -23.00 4.14
C LYS A 71 -10.12 -23.99 4.86
N ARG A 72 -9.77 -25.28 4.96
CA ARG A 72 -10.58 -26.27 5.71
C ARG A 72 -10.74 -25.90 7.20
N ALA A 73 -9.69 -25.36 7.83
CA ALA A 73 -9.77 -24.92 9.22
C ALA A 73 -10.69 -23.69 9.40
N ILE A 74 -10.71 -22.77 8.44
CA ILE A 74 -11.60 -21.60 8.42
C ILE A 74 -13.06 -22.00 8.13
N LEU A 75 -13.29 -23.00 7.27
CA LEU A 75 -14.63 -23.50 6.95
C LEU A 75 -15.32 -24.24 8.10
N ALA A 76 -14.56 -24.96 8.92
CA ALA A 76 -15.08 -25.97 9.83
C ALA A 76 -16.07 -25.40 10.86
N GLY A 77 -17.34 -25.82 10.76
CA GLY A 77 -18.42 -25.35 11.64
C GLY A 77 -19.07 -24.04 11.20
N HIS A 78 -18.70 -23.51 10.03
CA HIS A 78 -19.22 -22.28 9.44
C HIS A 78 -19.77 -22.48 8.02
N GLU A 79 -19.77 -23.70 7.50
CA GLU A 79 -20.08 -24.00 6.09
C GLU A 79 -21.44 -23.44 5.66
N ASP A 80 -22.51 -23.79 6.37
CA ASP A 80 -23.87 -23.38 6.00
C ASP A 80 -24.09 -21.87 6.21
N ALA A 81 -23.40 -21.27 7.20
CA ALA A 81 -23.44 -19.84 7.45
C ALA A 81 -22.73 -19.04 6.34
N LEU A 82 -21.58 -19.54 5.88
CA LEU A 82 -20.81 -18.98 4.77
C LEU A 82 -21.58 -19.10 3.46
N GLU A 83 -22.12 -20.28 3.16
CA GLU A 83 -22.93 -20.55 1.96
C GLU A 83 -24.16 -19.62 1.90
N ALA A 84 -24.87 -19.44 3.02
CA ALA A 84 -25.96 -18.48 3.13
C ALA A 84 -25.50 -17.01 3.07
N SER A 85 -24.26 -16.69 3.45
CA SER A 85 -23.73 -15.32 3.43
C SER A 85 -23.37 -14.83 2.03
N TRP A 86 -22.95 -15.74 1.15
CA TRP A 86 -22.48 -15.41 -0.18
C TRP A 86 -23.54 -14.73 -1.03
N GLY A 87 -24.77 -15.27 -1.08
CA GLY A 87 -25.87 -14.64 -1.81
C GLY A 87 -26.20 -13.22 -1.31
N ARG A 88 -26.11 -12.98 0.01
CA ARG A 88 -26.32 -11.65 0.61
C ARG A 88 -25.20 -10.68 0.21
N LEU A 89 -23.95 -11.16 0.19
CA LEU A 89 -22.77 -10.41 -0.22
C LEU A 89 -22.82 -10.04 -1.70
N LEU A 90 -23.14 -10.97 -2.60
CA LEU A 90 -23.27 -10.70 -4.04
C LEU A 90 -24.35 -9.64 -4.31
N ALA A 91 -25.49 -9.72 -3.62
CA ALA A 91 -26.54 -8.72 -3.72
C ALA A 91 -26.12 -7.34 -3.16
N ALA A 92 -25.26 -7.30 -2.13
CA ALA A 92 -24.71 -6.06 -1.60
C ALA A 92 -23.70 -5.42 -2.57
N LEU A 93 -22.80 -6.23 -3.16
CA LEU A 93 -21.82 -5.77 -4.15
C LEU A 93 -22.50 -5.18 -5.40
N ARG A 94 -23.57 -5.81 -5.90
CA ARG A 94 -24.34 -5.26 -7.03
C ARG A 94 -24.91 -3.87 -6.71
N ARG A 95 -25.53 -3.70 -5.53
CA ARG A 95 -26.06 -2.39 -5.09
C ARG A 95 -24.97 -1.36 -4.85
N ASP A 96 -23.84 -1.75 -4.25
CA ASP A 96 -22.71 -0.85 -4.06
C ASP A 96 -22.14 -0.45 -5.44
N ALA A 97 -21.99 -1.38 -6.39
CA ALA A 97 -21.54 -1.06 -7.75
C ALA A 97 -22.49 -0.10 -8.49
N GLU A 98 -23.81 -0.31 -8.42
CA GLU A 98 -24.83 0.60 -8.98
C GLU A 98 -24.77 2.00 -8.34
N HIS A 99 -24.65 2.07 -7.01
CA HIS A 99 -24.51 3.33 -6.26
C HIS A 99 -23.21 4.08 -6.60
N ILE A 100 -22.12 3.34 -6.79
CA ILE A 100 -20.80 3.88 -7.12
C ILE A 100 -20.77 4.40 -8.56
N ASP A 101 -21.25 3.61 -9.52
CA ASP A 101 -21.33 3.95 -10.93
C ASP A 101 -22.20 5.21 -11.16
N GLY A 102 -23.31 5.34 -10.41
CA GLY A 102 -24.21 6.49 -10.48
C GLY A 102 -23.70 7.80 -9.85
N LEU A 103 -22.64 7.77 -9.02
CA LEU A 103 -22.14 8.94 -8.28
C LEU A 103 -20.65 9.26 -8.53
N GLY A 104 -19.84 8.27 -8.92
CA GLY A 104 -18.45 8.44 -9.29
C GLY A 104 -17.61 9.20 -8.25
N ALA A 105 -16.86 10.20 -8.71
CA ALA A 105 -15.98 11.01 -7.88
C ALA A 105 -16.70 11.82 -6.77
N HIS A 106 -18.03 11.99 -6.84
CA HIS A 106 -18.81 12.64 -5.77
C HIS A 106 -18.84 11.83 -4.47
N LEU A 107 -18.45 10.55 -4.50
CA LEU A 107 -18.29 9.70 -3.31
C LEU A 107 -17.00 9.95 -2.54
N VAL A 108 -16.07 10.78 -3.04
CA VAL A 108 -14.83 11.12 -2.32
C VAL A 108 -15.06 12.37 -1.47
N PRO A 109 -15.31 12.26 -0.16
CA PRO A 109 -15.46 13.42 0.70
C PRO A 109 -14.16 14.25 0.72
N SER A 110 -14.33 15.58 0.77
CA SER A 110 -13.23 16.54 0.93
C SER A 110 -13.50 17.42 2.15
N ILE A 111 -12.45 17.78 2.89
CA ILE A 111 -12.49 18.75 3.99
C ILE A 111 -11.32 19.74 3.84
N GLU A 112 -11.52 21.01 4.18
CA GLU A 112 -10.43 21.98 4.20
C GLU A 112 -9.56 21.79 5.45
N PHE A 113 -8.24 21.88 5.32
CA PHE A 113 -7.35 21.76 6.49
C PHE A 113 -7.64 22.83 7.56
N GLY A 114 -8.19 23.98 7.17
CA GLY A 114 -8.70 24.98 8.13
C GLY A 114 -9.81 24.46 9.04
N ASP A 115 -10.73 23.62 8.53
CA ASP A 115 -11.80 23.01 9.33
C ASP A 115 -11.26 21.93 10.29
N VAL A 116 -10.23 21.19 9.85
CA VAL A 116 -9.48 20.23 10.69
C VAL A 116 -8.84 20.93 11.89
N LEU A 117 -8.34 22.15 11.71
CA LEU A 117 -7.79 22.98 12.81
C LEU A 117 -8.89 23.62 13.68
N ALA A 118 -9.93 24.18 13.06
CA ALA A 118 -10.85 25.11 13.73
C ALA A 118 -11.89 24.44 14.63
N GLY A 119 -12.18 23.14 14.46
CA GLY A 119 -13.22 22.46 15.23
C GLY A 119 -13.01 20.98 15.55
N GLY A 120 -11.87 20.39 15.18
CA GLY A 120 -11.51 19.00 15.52
C GLY A 120 -12.62 17.99 15.23
N ASP A 121 -13.05 17.26 16.26
CA ASP A 121 -14.13 16.26 16.21
C ASP A 121 -15.53 16.88 16.34
N ALA A 122 -15.63 18.07 16.93
CA ALA A 122 -16.90 18.71 17.30
C ALA A 122 -17.59 19.47 16.16
N SER A 123 -16.89 19.82 15.08
CA SER A 123 -17.49 20.52 13.93
C SER A 123 -18.44 19.61 13.15
N GLN A 124 -19.63 20.12 12.77
CA GLN A 124 -20.56 19.38 11.91
C GLN A 124 -19.92 19.03 10.54
N THR A 125 -19.03 19.87 10.02
CA THR A 125 -18.27 19.60 8.79
C THR A 125 -17.37 18.38 8.96
N ALA A 126 -16.62 18.34 10.07
CA ALA A 126 -15.77 17.21 10.41
C ALA A 126 -16.60 15.94 10.65
N ALA A 127 -17.69 16.00 11.41
CA ALA A 127 -18.57 14.85 11.66
C ALA A 127 -19.19 14.27 10.37
N ARG A 128 -19.60 15.12 9.42
CA ARG A 128 -20.06 14.68 8.08
C ARG A 128 -18.92 14.00 7.31
N PHE A 129 -17.75 14.63 7.26
CA PHE A 129 -16.57 14.09 6.60
C PHE A 129 -16.17 12.71 7.18
N ARG A 130 -16.11 12.56 8.52
CA ARG A 130 -15.79 11.29 9.19
C ARG A 130 -16.74 10.18 8.80
N ARG A 131 -18.06 10.41 8.90
CA ARG A 131 -19.07 9.42 8.51
C ARG A 131 -18.93 9.00 7.05
N ASP A 132 -18.66 9.95 6.15
CA ASP A 132 -18.58 9.67 4.72
C ASP A 132 -17.25 8.95 4.38
N VAL A 133 -16.13 9.31 5.01
CA VAL A 133 -14.88 8.53 4.95
C VAL A 133 -15.09 7.13 5.53
N GLN A 134 -15.81 6.98 6.64
CA GLN A 134 -16.11 5.67 7.24
C GLN A 134 -16.97 4.79 6.33
N ARG A 135 -17.89 5.38 5.55
CA ARG A 135 -18.70 4.66 4.55
C ARG A 135 -17.86 4.25 3.32
N TYR A 136 -17.03 5.14 2.79
CA TYR A 136 -16.38 4.98 1.48
C TYR A 136 -14.90 4.56 1.54
N GLY A 137 -14.25 4.62 2.71
CA GLY A 137 -12.85 4.22 2.90
C GLY A 137 -11.82 5.20 2.36
N VAL A 138 -12.20 6.40 1.90
CA VAL A 138 -11.30 7.37 1.27
C VAL A 138 -11.74 8.80 1.60
N GLY A 139 -10.77 9.72 1.74
CA GLY A 139 -11.05 11.15 1.90
C GLY A 139 -9.87 12.03 1.50
N VAL A 140 -10.16 13.28 1.11
CA VAL A 140 -9.15 14.29 0.76
C VAL A 140 -9.16 15.42 1.78
N VAL A 141 -8.02 15.68 2.40
CA VAL A 141 -7.79 16.91 3.18
C VAL A 141 -7.15 17.94 2.24
N ARG A 142 -7.86 19.04 2.00
CA ARG A 142 -7.45 20.10 1.06
C ARG A 142 -6.50 21.08 1.71
N LYS A 143 -5.51 21.57 0.96
CA LYS A 143 -4.56 22.62 1.37
C LYS A 143 -3.84 22.30 2.69
N VAL A 144 -3.44 21.05 2.89
CA VAL A 144 -2.66 20.63 4.08
C VAL A 144 -1.31 21.34 4.11
N VAL A 145 -0.59 21.32 2.99
CA VAL A 145 0.64 22.10 2.81
C VAL A 145 0.31 23.35 2.00
N PRO A 146 0.82 24.54 2.37
CA PRO A 146 0.66 25.74 1.56
C PRO A 146 1.22 25.52 0.15
N ARG A 147 0.45 25.92 -0.88
CA ARG A 147 0.76 25.63 -2.29
C ARG A 147 2.21 25.96 -2.69
N GLY A 148 2.71 27.13 -2.30
CA GLY A 148 4.07 27.56 -2.62
C GLY A 148 5.17 26.72 -1.95
N GLU A 149 4.92 26.14 -0.77
CA GLU A 149 5.85 25.22 -0.11
C GLU A 149 5.89 23.86 -0.81
N ALA A 150 4.73 23.38 -1.27
CA ALA A 150 4.62 22.15 -2.05
C ALA A 150 5.31 22.28 -3.43
N GLU A 151 5.08 23.40 -4.12
CA GLU A 151 5.72 23.71 -5.42
C GLU A 151 7.25 23.88 -5.26
N ALA A 152 7.73 24.62 -4.24
CA ALA A 152 9.16 24.76 -3.97
C ALA A 152 9.83 23.41 -3.62
N ALA A 153 9.18 22.56 -2.83
CA ALA A 153 9.68 21.22 -2.51
C ALA A 153 9.79 20.32 -3.76
N MET A 154 8.85 20.45 -4.71
CA MET A 154 8.93 19.78 -6.01
C MET A 154 10.14 20.27 -6.82
N GLU A 155 10.39 21.58 -6.91
CA GLU A 155 11.53 22.15 -7.64
C GLU A 155 12.88 21.72 -7.06
N ASP A 156 13.03 21.79 -5.74
CA ASP A 156 14.24 21.33 -5.04
C ASP A 156 14.47 19.83 -5.25
N THR A 157 13.39 19.04 -5.26
CA THR A 157 13.48 17.60 -5.56
C THR A 157 13.82 17.34 -7.03
N ALA A 158 13.28 18.14 -7.96
CA ALA A 158 13.64 18.07 -9.38
C ALA A 158 15.11 18.42 -9.62
N ARG A 159 15.72 19.26 -8.79
CA ARG A 159 17.16 19.54 -8.76
C ARG A 159 17.94 18.34 -8.22
N TYR A 160 17.57 17.86 -7.04
CA TYR A 160 18.17 16.70 -6.38
C TYR A 160 18.19 15.45 -7.28
N VAL A 161 17.09 15.12 -7.96
CA VAL A 161 17.00 13.97 -8.88
C VAL A 161 18.01 14.07 -10.04
N ARG A 162 18.21 15.27 -10.59
CA ARG A 162 19.20 15.51 -11.66
C ARG A 162 20.63 15.36 -11.16
N GLU A 163 20.90 15.74 -9.92
CA GLU A 163 22.23 15.67 -9.30
C GLU A 163 22.62 14.26 -8.84
N GLN A 164 21.65 13.46 -8.34
CA GLN A 164 21.89 12.07 -7.95
C GLN A 164 22.19 11.14 -9.14
N GLY A 165 21.79 11.53 -10.37
CA GLY A 165 21.97 10.71 -11.56
C GLY A 165 21.16 9.41 -11.53
N CYS A 166 20.02 9.40 -10.84
CA CYS A 166 19.21 8.20 -10.66
C CYS A 166 18.58 7.75 -11.98
N GLU A 167 19.14 6.67 -12.56
CA GLU A 167 18.48 5.92 -13.62
C GLU A 167 17.17 5.29 -13.14
N SER A 168 16.36 4.85 -14.12
CA SER A 168 14.92 4.64 -13.95
C SER A 168 14.53 3.72 -12.78
N ALA A 169 13.37 4.07 -12.22
CA ALA A 169 12.49 3.15 -11.50
C ALA A 169 12.32 1.78 -12.19
N GLU A 170 11.90 0.81 -11.37
CA GLU A 170 11.61 -0.58 -11.75
C GLU A 170 10.90 -0.69 -13.10
N ALA A 171 11.31 -1.67 -13.93
CA ALA A 171 10.89 -1.82 -15.33
C ALA A 171 9.37 -1.96 -15.59
N ILE A 172 8.58 -2.06 -14.52
CA ILE A 172 7.12 -2.23 -14.50
C ILE A 172 6.39 -0.88 -14.29
N ASP A 173 6.98 0.06 -13.54
CA ASP A 173 6.37 1.36 -13.21
C ASP A 173 7.44 2.48 -13.22
N PRO A 174 7.76 3.03 -14.41
CA PRO A 174 8.85 3.98 -14.57
C PRO A 174 8.63 5.30 -13.80
N ALA A 175 7.39 5.62 -13.43
CA ALA A 175 7.06 6.82 -12.65
C ALA A 175 7.36 6.66 -11.15
N CYS A 176 7.41 5.43 -10.60
CA CYS A 176 7.62 5.18 -9.17
C CYS A 176 9.12 5.11 -8.80
N ARG A 177 9.74 6.27 -8.53
CA ARG A 177 11.18 6.38 -8.25
C ARG A 177 11.55 5.80 -6.88
N ASN A 178 12.58 4.96 -6.87
CA ASN A 178 13.21 4.39 -5.66
C ASN A 178 14.11 5.40 -4.93
N LEU A 179 13.53 6.54 -4.56
CA LEU A 179 14.11 7.57 -3.70
C LEU A 179 13.32 7.60 -2.41
N PHE A 180 13.98 7.88 -1.29
CA PHE A 180 13.40 7.87 0.05
C PHE A 180 13.70 9.16 0.80
N TRP A 181 14.80 9.85 0.48
CA TRP A 181 15.34 10.94 1.29
C TRP A 181 15.52 12.27 0.55
N SER A 182 14.82 12.46 -0.58
CA SER A 182 14.82 13.72 -1.31
C SER A 182 14.28 14.92 -0.48
N PRO A 183 14.59 16.17 -0.86
CA PRO A 183 14.13 17.36 -0.14
C PRO A 183 12.62 17.40 0.14
N ALA A 184 11.77 17.05 -0.84
CA ALA A 184 10.33 16.95 -0.61
C ALA A 184 9.96 15.82 0.34
N GLN A 185 10.56 14.63 0.22
CA GLN A 185 10.25 13.52 1.13
C GLN A 185 10.61 13.85 2.58
N VAL A 186 11.74 14.53 2.79
CA VAL A 186 12.17 15.00 4.11
C VAL A 186 11.24 16.10 4.63
N ALA A 187 11.03 17.17 3.86
CA ALA A 187 10.20 18.31 4.27
C ALA A 187 8.73 17.93 4.51
N MET A 188 8.12 17.18 3.60
CA MET A 188 6.68 16.88 3.66
C MET A 188 6.34 15.88 4.76
N ARG A 189 7.23 14.93 5.10
CA ARG A 189 7.08 14.07 6.28
C ARG A 189 7.33 14.83 7.59
N ALA A 190 8.18 15.85 7.56
CA ALA A 190 8.40 16.76 8.68
C ALA A 190 7.30 17.83 8.83
N HIS A 191 6.44 18.05 7.84
CA HIS A 191 5.51 19.17 7.85
C HIS A 191 4.44 19.05 8.96
N PRO A 192 4.27 20.06 9.84
CA PRO A 192 3.39 19.97 11.01
C PRO A 192 1.92 19.74 10.61
N ASN A 193 1.44 20.39 9.55
CA ASN A 193 0.08 20.17 9.05
C ASN A 193 -0.15 18.74 8.54
N VAL A 194 0.87 18.08 7.97
CA VAL A 194 0.76 16.69 7.52
C VAL A 194 0.60 15.77 8.73
N ARG A 195 1.39 15.95 9.79
CA ARG A 195 1.19 15.24 11.06
C ARG A 195 -0.20 15.48 11.67
N LYS A 196 -0.68 16.73 11.66
CA LYS A 196 -2.01 17.06 12.20
C LYS A 196 -3.13 16.43 11.39
N ALA A 197 -3.00 16.40 10.06
CA ALA A 197 -3.92 15.70 9.16
C ALA A 197 -3.87 14.17 9.36
N GLN A 198 -2.68 13.57 9.51
CA GLN A 198 -2.53 12.15 9.84
C GLN A 198 -3.24 11.80 11.16
N SER A 199 -3.04 12.58 12.22
CA SER A 199 -3.65 12.33 13.54
C SER A 199 -5.18 12.48 13.47
N PHE A 200 -5.69 13.52 12.81
CA PHE A 200 -7.13 13.70 12.54
C PHE A 200 -7.72 12.50 11.79
N MET A 201 -7.06 12.03 10.73
CA MET A 201 -7.53 10.88 9.95
C MET A 201 -7.48 9.58 10.77
N MET A 202 -6.41 9.34 11.55
CA MET A 202 -6.28 8.14 12.38
C MET A 202 -7.36 8.09 13.48
N GLY A 203 -7.77 9.24 14.04
CA GLY A 203 -8.94 9.36 14.93
C GLY A 203 -10.32 9.13 14.29
N LEU A 204 -10.40 8.58 13.07
CA LEU A 204 -11.64 7.99 12.51
C LEU A 204 -11.80 6.50 12.86
N TRP A 205 -10.75 5.88 13.39
CA TRP A 205 -10.78 4.50 13.85
C TRP A 205 -11.34 4.44 15.28
N ASP A 206 -12.05 3.35 15.57
CA ASP A 206 -12.61 3.08 16.89
C ASP A 206 -11.55 2.34 17.71
N GLU A 207 -10.97 3.03 18.70
CA GLU A 207 -9.90 2.50 19.56
C GLU A 207 -10.43 1.48 20.59
N GLY A 208 -11.74 1.47 20.91
CA GLY A 208 -12.42 0.37 21.63
C GLY A 208 -11.63 -0.33 22.76
N GLU A 209 -11.37 -1.64 22.60
CA GLU A 209 -10.58 -2.45 23.54
C GLU A 209 -9.05 -2.35 23.30
N ASP A 210 -8.61 -1.59 22.30
CA ASP A 210 -7.23 -1.47 21.85
C ASP A 210 -6.45 -0.31 22.54
N GLU A 211 -7.10 0.42 23.45
CA GLU A 211 -6.52 1.58 24.14
C GLU A 211 -5.17 1.28 24.83
N GLY A 212 -4.15 2.08 24.51
CA GLY A 212 -2.82 1.99 25.15
C GLY A 212 -1.81 1.06 24.47
N GLU A 213 -2.21 0.23 23.51
CA GLU A 213 -1.27 -0.50 22.63
C GLU A 213 -0.86 0.32 21.39
N ILE A 214 -1.67 1.33 21.08
CA ILE A 214 -1.59 2.21 19.90
C ILE A 214 -1.72 3.67 20.34
N SER A 215 -1.15 4.59 19.55
CA SER A 215 -1.34 6.03 19.74
C SER A 215 -1.52 6.74 18.40
N THR A 216 -2.73 7.20 18.13
CA THR A 216 -3.11 7.98 16.95
C THR A 216 -2.67 9.45 17.01
N GLN A 217 -2.32 9.97 18.19
CA GLN A 217 -1.78 11.32 18.37
C GLN A 217 -0.29 11.45 18.03
N HIS A 218 0.42 10.33 17.85
CA HIS A 218 1.85 10.28 17.54
C HIS A 218 2.09 9.58 16.18
N PRO A 219 1.78 10.21 15.04
CA PRO A 219 2.09 9.64 13.73
C PRO A 219 3.60 9.48 13.55
N ILE A 220 4.02 8.31 13.07
CA ILE A 220 5.41 8.07 12.68
C ILE A 220 5.67 8.51 11.23
N ALA A 221 6.88 8.97 10.94
CA ALA A 221 7.32 9.19 9.58
C ALA A 221 7.72 7.84 8.96
N TYR A 222 6.99 7.38 7.94
CA TYR A 222 7.31 6.16 7.20
C TYR A 222 8.02 6.48 5.87
N ALA A 223 9.17 5.86 5.64
CA ALA A 223 10.00 6.06 4.46
C ALA A 223 9.55 5.18 3.29
N ASP A 224 8.72 5.78 2.43
CA ASP A 224 8.26 5.23 1.16
C ASP A 224 8.95 5.93 -0.03
N ARG A 225 8.62 5.49 -1.24
CA ARG A 225 9.11 5.99 -2.54
C ARG A 225 8.58 7.38 -2.87
N ILE A 226 8.86 7.87 -4.08
CA ILE A 226 8.23 9.07 -4.66
C ILE A 226 7.80 8.78 -6.08
N ARG A 227 6.67 9.35 -6.51
CA ARG A 227 6.15 9.18 -7.87
C ARG A 227 6.32 10.47 -8.65
N VAL A 228 7.00 10.38 -9.79
CA VAL A 228 7.42 11.52 -10.62
C VAL A 228 7.05 11.23 -12.07
N TYR A 229 6.33 12.18 -12.67
CA TYR A 229 5.87 12.13 -14.06
C TYR A 229 6.35 13.36 -14.83
N GLY A 230 6.41 13.27 -16.16
CA GLY A 230 7.15 14.23 -16.98
C GLY A 230 8.67 14.14 -16.77
N GLY A 231 9.43 14.99 -17.46
CA GLY A 231 10.90 15.03 -17.34
C GLY A 231 11.68 13.89 -18.03
N GLY A 232 11.04 13.11 -18.92
CA GLY A 232 11.76 12.18 -19.80
C GLY A 232 12.78 12.93 -20.66
N SER A 233 13.97 12.36 -20.84
CA SER A 233 15.08 13.05 -21.52
C SER A 233 14.66 13.52 -22.91
N GLY A 234 14.69 14.84 -23.12
CA GLY A 234 14.81 15.37 -24.48
C GLY A 234 16.02 14.70 -25.12
N SER A 235 15.85 14.23 -26.37
CA SER A 235 16.99 13.89 -27.21
C SER A 235 17.97 15.06 -27.13
N ARG A 236 19.25 14.79 -26.84
CA ARG A 236 20.29 15.80 -27.01
C ARG A 236 20.21 16.26 -28.46
N SER A 237 19.74 17.48 -28.73
CA SER A 237 20.04 18.07 -30.02
C SER A 237 21.54 18.32 -30.02
N THR A 238 22.22 17.72 -30.99
CA THR A 238 23.65 17.92 -31.20
C THR A 238 23.83 19.21 -31.98
N ASP A 239 23.50 20.33 -31.33
CA ASP A 239 23.76 21.66 -31.84
C ASP A 239 25.07 22.16 -31.25
N ASP A 240 26.18 21.71 -31.84
CA ASP A 240 27.47 22.39 -31.67
C ASP A 240 28.22 22.48 -33.00
N ALA A 241 28.22 23.69 -33.54
CA ALA A 241 29.11 24.29 -34.55
C ALA A 241 29.44 23.56 -35.87
N ALA A 242 28.89 24.09 -36.97
CA ALA A 242 29.64 24.31 -38.21
C ALA A 242 29.23 25.63 -38.88
N GLN A 243 30.21 26.38 -39.40
CA GLN A 243 30.05 27.73 -39.95
C GLN A 243 29.64 27.70 -41.44
N HIS A 244 28.82 28.66 -41.90
CA HIS A 244 29.05 29.58 -43.05
C HIS A 244 27.75 30.30 -43.51
N PRO A 245 27.84 31.44 -44.24
CA PRO A 245 26.79 32.47 -44.24
C PRO A 245 25.80 32.49 -45.43
N GLU A 246 24.69 33.18 -45.19
CA GLU A 246 23.84 33.97 -46.09
C GLU A 246 23.75 33.64 -47.59
N SER A 247 22.56 33.26 -48.07
CA SER A 247 21.98 33.82 -49.31
C SER A 247 20.46 33.55 -49.44
N GLU A 248 19.70 34.65 -49.39
CA GLU A 248 18.65 35.04 -50.36
C GLU A 248 17.90 33.98 -51.22
N GLN A 249 16.54 33.90 -51.09
CA GLN A 249 15.51 34.24 -52.13
C GLN A 249 14.17 33.44 -52.08
N HIS A 250 13.07 34.23 -52.09
CA HIS A 250 11.70 34.04 -52.63
C HIS A 250 10.71 32.88 -52.23
N PRO A 251 9.42 33.22 -51.91
CA PRO A 251 8.22 32.33 -51.92
C PRO A 251 7.54 32.37 -53.33
N PRO A 252 6.28 31.90 -53.64
CA PRO A 252 5.11 31.43 -52.84
C PRO A 252 4.45 30.14 -53.48
N PRO A 253 3.10 29.85 -53.55
CA PRO A 253 1.89 30.44 -52.94
C PRO A 253 0.79 29.48 -52.38
N ASN A 254 -0.20 30.14 -51.76
CA ASN A 254 -1.53 29.71 -51.29
C ASN A 254 -2.28 28.57 -52.01
N GLY A 255 -3.03 27.80 -51.21
CA GLY A 255 -4.20 27.00 -51.62
C GLY A 255 -5.38 27.14 -50.64
N SER A 256 -6.55 27.51 -51.17
CA SER A 256 -7.88 27.76 -50.57
C SER A 256 -8.19 27.37 -49.11
N ARG A 257 -8.94 28.27 -48.44
CA ARG A 257 -9.80 27.94 -47.29
C ARG A 257 -11.08 27.25 -47.76
N ASP A 258 -11.68 26.45 -46.90
CA ASP A 258 -13.14 26.35 -46.84
C ASP A 258 -13.59 26.07 -45.39
N ALA A 259 -14.79 26.54 -45.02
CA ALA A 259 -15.29 26.48 -43.65
C ALA A 259 -16.78 26.16 -43.60
N SER A 260 -17.17 25.12 -42.87
CA SER A 260 -18.57 24.88 -42.52
C SER A 260 -18.73 24.09 -41.21
N SER A 261 -19.88 24.28 -40.57
CA SER A 261 -20.48 23.41 -39.54
C SER A 261 -19.76 23.25 -38.19
N ARG A 262 -20.14 24.08 -37.21
CA ARG A 262 -20.10 23.68 -35.80
C ARG A 262 -21.32 22.82 -35.49
N GLU A 263 -21.13 21.54 -35.19
CA GLU A 263 -22.15 20.74 -34.50
C GLU A 263 -21.77 20.55 -33.03
N GLN A 264 -22.72 20.85 -32.13
CA GLN A 264 -22.57 20.57 -30.71
C GLN A 264 -22.89 19.09 -30.49
N GLN A 265 -21.87 18.22 -30.45
CA GLN A 265 -22.05 16.84 -30.03
C GLN A 265 -22.39 16.79 -28.53
N GLN A 266 -23.67 16.56 -28.24
CA GLN A 266 -24.06 15.96 -26.97
C GLN A 266 -23.44 14.57 -26.90
N GLN A 267 -22.57 14.37 -25.91
CA GLN A 267 -21.84 13.11 -25.74
C GLN A 267 -22.83 12.00 -25.36
N GLN A 268 -22.99 11.00 -26.22
CA GLN A 268 -23.68 9.77 -25.87
C GLN A 268 -22.80 8.93 -24.92
N PRO A 269 -23.40 8.11 -24.04
CA PRO A 269 -22.64 7.15 -23.24
C PRO A 269 -21.86 6.17 -24.13
N PRO A 270 -20.74 5.59 -23.64
CA PRO A 270 -19.89 4.70 -24.42
C PRO A 270 -20.67 3.49 -24.95
N SER A 271 -20.34 3.06 -26.16
CA SER A 271 -21.05 2.01 -26.87
C SER A 271 -20.79 0.63 -26.26
N PRO A 272 -21.68 -0.37 -26.44
CA PRO A 272 -21.40 -1.75 -26.04
C PRO A 272 -20.09 -2.31 -26.61
N GLU A 273 -19.68 -1.86 -27.81
CA GLU A 273 -18.42 -2.27 -28.46
C GLU A 273 -17.17 -1.76 -27.73
N ASP A 274 -17.23 -0.57 -27.13
CA ASP A 274 -16.16 -0.03 -26.27
C ASP A 274 -15.97 -0.91 -25.03
N TRP A 275 -17.08 -1.32 -24.38
CA TRP A 275 -17.05 -2.22 -23.22
C TRP A 275 -16.47 -3.59 -23.55
N ILE A 276 -16.75 -4.12 -24.74
CA ILE A 276 -16.27 -5.43 -25.20
C ILE A 276 -14.79 -5.38 -25.55
N THR A 277 -14.34 -4.35 -26.25
CA THR A 277 -12.91 -4.12 -26.52
C THR A 277 -12.12 -4.02 -25.21
N ALA A 278 -12.70 -3.34 -24.22
CA ALA A 278 -12.15 -3.26 -22.88
C ALA A 278 -12.11 -4.63 -22.16
N LEU A 279 -13.15 -5.46 -22.32
CA LEU A 279 -13.25 -6.83 -21.78
C LEU A 279 -12.24 -7.82 -22.40
N GLN A 280 -12.00 -7.70 -23.70
CA GLN A 280 -11.13 -8.59 -24.48
C GLN A 280 -9.65 -8.21 -24.41
N SER A 281 -9.33 -6.94 -24.14
CA SER A 281 -7.96 -6.54 -23.83
C SER A 281 -7.51 -7.20 -22.51
N SER A 282 -6.34 -7.81 -22.52
CA SER A 282 -5.66 -8.30 -21.30
C SER A 282 -5.24 -7.17 -20.34
N ALA A 283 -5.58 -5.93 -20.67
CA ALA A 283 -5.40 -4.71 -19.87
C ALA A 283 -6.63 -4.35 -19.01
N GLY A 284 -7.45 -5.33 -18.63
CA GLY A 284 -8.51 -5.13 -17.64
C GLY A 284 -7.95 -4.58 -16.32
N ILE A 285 -8.72 -3.70 -15.65
CA ILE A 285 -8.26 -3.01 -14.44
C ILE A 285 -7.81 -4.03 -13.40
N THR A 286 -6.50 -4.04 -13.12
CA THR A 286 -5.92 -4.76 -11.99
C THR A 286 -5.77 -3.78 -10.84
N ALA A 287 -6.50 -4.04 -9.76
CA ALA A 287 -6.34 -3.36 -8.50
C ALA A 287 -5.44 -4.18 -7.57
N GLN A 288 -4.85 -3.51 -6.59
CA GLN A 288 -4.12 -4.12 -5.49
C GLN A 288 -4.74 -3.70 -4.16
N VAL A 289 -4.57 -4.55 -3.15
CA VAL A 289 -4.84 -4.26 -1.73
C VAL A 289 -3.55 -4.55 -0.97
N ASP A 290 -3.18 -3.64 -0.10
CA ASP A 290 -1.86 -3.60 0.56
C ASP A 290 -1.93 -4.20 1.98
N ASN A 291 -0.84 -4.07 2.76
CA ASN A 291 -0.72 -4.55 4.13
C ASN A 291 -1.01 -6.06 4.26
N GLY A 292 -0.27 -6.87 3.52
CA GLY A 292 -0.40 -8.34 3.55
C GLY A 292 -1.42 -8.88 2.55
N SER A 293 -1.22 -10.15 2.22
CA SER A 293 -1.85 -10.88 1.13
C SER A 293 -2.31 -12.24 1.67
N LEU A 294 -1.44 -13.25 1.68
CA LEU A 294 -1.75 -14.56 2.29
C LEU A 294 -1.89 -14.48 3.82
N GLU A 295 -1.21 -13.51 4.43
CA GLU A 295 -1.32 -13.12 5.83
C GLU A 295 -2.79 -12.90 6.26
N ARG A 296 -3.67 -12.56 5.32
CA ARG A 296 -5.10 -12.32 5.59
C ARG A 296 -5.87 -13.57 6.02
N TRP A 297 -5.39 -14.76 5.63
CA TRP A 297 -5.95 -16.06 6.03
C TRP A 297 -5.05 -16.86 6.98
N GLU A 298 -3.76 -16.50 7.08
CA GLU A 298 -2.80 -17.27 7.89
C GLU A 298 -2.92 -16.97 9.40
N PRO A 299 -2.78 -18.00 10.26
CA PRO A 299 -2.92 -17.86 11.71
C PRO A 299 -1.78 -17.07 12.35
N ASP A 300 -0.63 -16.94 11.67
CA ASP A 300 0.49 -16.10 12.10
C ASP A 300 0.35 -14.64 11.59
N GLY A 301 -0.70 -14.37 10.78
CA GLY A 301 -1.08 -13.05 10.28
C GLY A 301 -2.41 -12.58 10.89
N TYR A 302 -3.31 -12.04 10.05
CA TYR A 302 -4.59 -11.44 10.47
C TYR A 302 -5.63 -12.43 11.03
N SER A 303 -5.47 -13.73 10.77
CA SER A 303 -6.37 -14.76 11.31
C SER A 303 -5.94 -15.27 12.70
N GLY A 304 -4.79 -14.83 13.20
CA GLY A 304 -4.33 -15.11 14.56
C GLY A 304 -5.07 -14.32 15.64
N GLY A 305 -4.84 -14.67 16.91
CA GLY A 305 -5.12 -13.81 18.06
C GLY A 305 -6.57 -13.32 18.23
N GLY A 306 -7.57 -14.06 17.74
CA GLY A 306 -8.98 -13.66 17.77
C GLY A 306 -9.53 -13.15 16.43
N GLY A 307 -8.69 -12.97 15.42
CA GLY A 307 -9.06 -12.85 14.00
C GLY A 307 -9.79 -11.55 13.61
N ILE A 308 -9.09 -10.63 12.96
CA ILE A 308 -9.65 -9.34 12.48
C ILE A 308 -10.80 -9.55 11.48
N TYR A 309 -10.76 -10.66 10.74
CA TYR A 309 -11.79 -11.07 9.77
C TYR A 309 -12.71 -12.20 10.28
N ALA A 310 -12.68 -12.53 11.58
CA ALA A 310 -13.44 -13.65 12.14
C ALA A 310 -14.95 -13.56 11.88
N SER A 311 -15.55 -12.37 11.93
CA SER A 311 -16.97 -12.18 11.63
C SER A 311 -17.33 -12.47 10.17
N ILE A 312 -16.41 -12.21 9.23
CA ILE A 312 -16.53 -12.55 7.81
C ILE A 312 -16.47 -14.07 7.63
N PHE A 313 -15.45 -14.70 8.23
CA PHE A 313 -15.25 -16.15 8.17
C PHE A 313 -16.32 -16.97 8.91
N ALA A 314 -17.04 -16.36 9.85
CA ALA A 314 -18.24 -16.94 10.48
C ALA A 314 -19.56 -16.66 9.73
N GLY A 315 -19.51 -16.21 8.45
CA GLY A 315 -20.68 -15.98 7.61
C GLY A 315 -21.52 -14.74 7.98
N GLY A 316 -21.00 -13.86 8.84
CA GLY A 316 -21.66 -12.63 9.30
C GLY A 316 -20.88 -11.38 8.92
N TRP A 317 -20.46 -11.28 7.65
CA TRP A 317 -19.66 -10.18 7.13
C TRP A 317 -20.32 -8.80 7.31
N GLU A 318 -21.64 -8.74 7.46
CA GLU A 318 -22.38 -7.50 7.75
C GLU A 318 -21.97 -6.88 9.09
N ARG A 319 -21.48 -7.71 10.04
CA ARG A 319 -20.96 -7.31 11.35
C ARG A 319 -19.46 -6.97 11.32
N HIS A 320 -18.76 -7.13 10.20
CA HIS A 320 -17.38 -6.69 10.10
C HIS A 320 -17.32 -5.18 9.98
N ASP A 321 -16.66 -4.52 10.92
CA ASP A 321 -16.36 -3.10 10.83
C ASP A 321 -14.90 -2.89 10.41
N PRO A 322 -14.63 -2.32 9.22
CA PRO A 322 -13.25 -2.06 8.77
C PRO A 322 -12.45 -1.17 9.73
N TRP A 323 -13.13 -0.33 10.51
CA TRP A 323 -12.57 0.73 11.37
C TRP A 323 -12.24 0.29 12.81
N ARG A 324 -12.40 -1.00 13.13
CA ARG A 324 -12.12 -1.58 14.45
C ARG A 324 -10.91 -2.51 14.43
N GLY A 325 -10.34 -2.75 15.63
CA GLY A 325 -9.24 -3.70 15.83
C GLY A 325 -7.89 -3.18 15.33
N ALA A 326 -7.60 -1.90 15.54
CA ALA A 326 -6.36 -1.27 15.13
C ALA A 326 -5.13 -1.85 15.86
N ALA A 327 -5.18 -2.13 17.17
CA ALA A 327 -4.05 -2.77 17.85
C ALA A 327 -3.88 -4.23 17.37
N ARG A 328 -4.98 -4.96 17.18
CA ARG A 328 -4.94 -6.31 16.56
C ARG A 328 -4.28 -6.27 15.18
N ARG A 329 -4.59 -5.28 14.35
CA ARG A 329 -3.95 -5.05 13.03
C ARG A 329 -2.47 -4.66 13.15
N ALA A 330 -2.04 -4.01 14.24
CA ALA A 330 -0.64 -3.66 14.50
C ALA A 330 0.19 -4.82 15.10
N ALA A 331 -0.47 -5.77 15.75
CA ALA A 331 0.11 -7.01 16.26
C ALA A 331 0.21 -8.12 15.20
N ALA A 332 -0.62 -8.07 14.15
CA ALA A 332 -0.57 -9.02 13.03
C ALA A 332 0.74 -8.90 12.24
N THR A 333 1.36 -10.03 11.88
CA THR A 333 2.52 -10.01 10.98
C THR A 333 2.03 -9.88 9.53
N THR A 334 2.28 -8.72 8.92
CA THR A 334 1.80 -8.33 7.58
C THR A 334 2.76 -8.71 6.44
N ASP A 335 3.93 -9.25 6.77
CA ASP A 335 4.93 -9.78 5.83
C ASP A 335 5.53 -11.09 6.37
N LEU A 336 4.83 -12.20 6.14
CA LEU A 336 5.30 -13.54 6.53
C LEU A 336 6.35 -14.12 5.54
N TYR A 337 6.61 -13.42 4.43
CA TYR A 337 7.36 -13.94 3.29
C TYR A 337 8.61 -13.14 2.93
N ASN A 338 8.88 -12.04 3.64
CA ASN A 338 9.94 -11.08 3.30
C ASN A 338 9.74 -10.55 1.86
N GLY A 339 8.52 -10.08 1.57
CA GLY A 339 8.11 -9.55 0.27
C GLY A 339 8.85 -8.28 -0.12
N HIS A 340 9.09 -8.07 -1.42
CA HIS A 340 9.72 -6.84 -1.88
C HIS A 340 8.74 -5.66 -1.78
N GLY A 341 9.05 -4.68 -0.92
CA GLY A 341 8.14 -3.57 -0.64
C GLY A 341 6.93 -3.94 0.23
N ALA A 342 6.97 -5.11 0.89
CA ALA A 342 5.95 -5.48 1.88
C ALA A 342 6.11 -4.62 3.14
N CYS A 343 5.01 -4.03 3.61
CA CYS A 343 5.04 -3.11 4.74
C CYS A 343 5.09 -3.88 6.08
N SER A 344 6.05 -3.52 6.94
CA SER A 344 6.26 -4.13 8.26
C SER A 344 5.64 -3.34 9.42
N VAL A 345 4.76 -2.38 9.14
CA VAL A 345 4.00 -1.60 10.13
C VAL A 345 2.53 -1.47 9.74
N LEU A 346 1.65 -1.26 10.72
CA LEU A 346 0.28 -0.83 10.45
C LEU A 346 0.28 0.56 9.82
N ARG A 347 -0.19 0.65 8.58
CA ARG A 347 -0.67 1.89 7.96
C ARG A 347 -2.18 1.94 8.13
N MET A 348 -2.67 2.73 9.10
CA MET A 348 -4.12 2.97 9.32
C MET A 348 -4.75 3.65 8.11
N PHE A 349 -3.97 4.42 7.36
CA PHE A 349 -4.29 4.82 6.00
C PHE A 349 -3.04 4.73 5.13
N GLN A 350 -3.22 4.30 3.88
CA GLN A 350 -2.31 4.74 2.83
C GLN A 350 -2.58 6.21 2.50
N GLY A 351 -1.62 6.88 1.86
CA GLY A 351 -1.82 8.26 1.42
C GLY A 351 -0.76 8.77 0.47
N VAL A 352 -1.15 9.76 -0.35
CA VAL A 352 -0.23 10.55 -1.16
C VAL A 352 -0.51 12.04 -1.02
N LEU A 353 0.55 12.80 -0.81
CA LEU A 353 0.53 14.25 -0.84
C LEU A 353 0.89 14.72 -2.25
N ALA A 354 0.07 15.61 -2.82
CA ALA A 354 0.31 16.19 -4.13
C ALA A 354 1.22 17.43 -4.02
N LEU A 355 2.29 17.47 -4.83
CA LEU A 355 3.17 18.65 -4.94
C LEU A 355 2.93 19.45 -6.23
N SER A 356 2.16 18.87 -7.15
CA SER A 356 1.68 19.48 -8.39
C SER A 356 0.17 19.30 -8.47
N VAL A 357 -0.45 19.85 -9.51
CA VAL A 357 -1.80 19.40 -9.89
C VAL A 357 -1.76 17.92 -10.26
N VAL A 358 -2.78 17.17 -9.81
CA VAL A 358 -3.01 15.76 -10.13
C VAL A 358 -4.36 15.63 -10.81
N GLU A 359 -4.33 15.09 -12.02
CA GLU A 359 -5.52 14.89 -12.85
C GLU A 359 -6.33 13.66 -12.40
N PRO A 360 -7.67 13.68 -12.57
CA PRO A 360 -8.51 12.50 -12.37
C PRO A 360 -8.04 11.31 -13.20
N GLY A 361 -8.12 10.11 -12.63
CA GLY A 361 -7.83 8.85 -13.32
C GLY A 361 -6.46 8.25 -13.01
N MET A 362 -5.49 9.06 -12.56
CA MET A 362 -4.15 8.57 -12.17
C MET A 362 -4.18 7.61 -10.98
N ILE A 363 -5.11 7.82 -10.06
CA ILE A 363 -5.44 6.90 -8.96
C ILE A 363 -6.93 6.60 -9.07
N ARG A 364 -7.27 5.31 -8.92
CA ARG A 364 -8.66 4.82 -8.84
C ARG A 364 -8.82 3.95 -7.60
N LEU A 365 -9.96 4.05 -6.92
CA LEU A 365 -10.28 3.27 -5.71
C LEU A 365 -11.69 2.69 -5.79
N LEU A 366 -11.91 1.54 -5.15
CA LEU A 366 -13.23 0.94 -4.97
C LEU A 366 -13.79 1.33 -3.60
N PRO A 367 -14.74 2.29 -3.48
CA PRO A 367 -15.16 2.85 -2.19
C PRO A 367 -16.22 1.98 -1.47
N SER A 368 -15.91 0.71 -1.22
CA SER A 368 -16.71 -0.19 -0.38
C SER A 368 -15.80 -1.04 0.54
N PRO A 369 -15.28 -0.47 1.64
CA PRO A 369 -14.30 -1.13 2.50
C PRO A 369 -14.84 -2.37 3.22
N ARG A 370 -16.17 -2.49 3.41
CA ARG A 370 -16.78 -3.67 4.04
C ARG A 370 -17.05 -4.79 3.02
N ALA A 371 -17.79 -4.50 1.95
CA ALA A 371 -18.25 -5.55 1.04
C ALA A 371 -17.12 -6.04 0.12
N ALA A 372 -16.23 -5.18 -0.37
CA ALA A 372 -15.09 -5.60 -1.19
C ALA A 372 -14.13 -6.50 -0.39
N THR A 373 -13.85 -6.13 0.87
CA THR A 373 -13.02 -6.92 1.80
C THR A 373 -13.63 -8.29 2.09
N ALA A 374 -14.91 -8.34 2.46
CA ALA A 374 -15.61 -9.60 2.62
C ALA A 374 -15.56 -10.46 1.36
N TYR A 375 -15.67 -9.85 0.18
CA TYR A 375 -15.67 -10.57 -1.08
C TYR A 375 -14.32 -11.18 -1.44
N TYR A 376 -13.21 -10.43 -1.44
CA TYR A 376 -11.92 -11.03 -1.77
C TYR A 376 -11.45 -12.04 -0.70
N LEU A 377 -11.85 -11.87 0.56
CA LEU A 377 -11.56 -12.84 1.64
C LEU A 377 -12.36 -14.14 1.50
N LEU A 378 -13.62 -14.08 1.08
CA LEU A 378 -14.47 -15.25 0.89
C LEU A 378 -14.32 -15.90 -0.50
N ARG A 379 -13.87 -15.15 -1.52
CA ARG A 379 -13.72 -15.65 -2.89
C ARG A 379 -12.93 -16.97 -3.03
N PRO A 380 -11.85 -17.25 -2.27
CA PRO A 380 -11.14 -18.53 -2.31
C PRO A 380 -11.94 -19.76 -1.83
N PHE A 381 -13.10 -19.56 -1.23
CA PHE A 381 -13.98 -20.63 -0.71
C PHE A 381 -15.16 -20.94 -1.63
N PHE A 382 -15.38 -20.15 -2.67
CA PHE A 382 -16.49 -20.34 -3.62
C PHE A 382 -15.98 -20.67 -5.01
N ALA A 383 -16.67 -21.60 -5.68
CA ALA A 383 -16.38 -22.00 -7.04
C ALA A 383 -17.63 -21.86 -7.92
N PRO A 384 -17.48 -21.43 -9.20
CA PRO A 384 -18.58 -21.43 -10.13
C PRO A 384 -18.99 -22.88 -10.49
N LEU A 385 -20.29 -23.11 -10.68
CA LEU A 385 -20.85 -24.34 -11.24
C LEU A 385 -20.62 -24.42 -12.74
N ARG A 386 -20.65 -23.26 -13.41
CA ARG A 386 -20.35 -23.06 -14.82
C ARG A 386 -19.29 -21.96 -14.94
N SER A 387 -18.11 -22.33 -15.43
CA SER A 387 -17.10 -21.36 -15.86
C SER A 387 -17.68 -20.44 -16.93
N LEU A 388 -17.09 -19.24 -17.07
CA LEU A 388 -17.23 -18.48 -18.31
C LEU A 388 -16.80 -19.34 -19.50
N PRO A 389 -17.42 -19.20 -20.68
CA PRO A 389 -16.89 -19.77 -21.91
C PRO A 389 -15.42 -19.35 -22.07
N GLY A 390 -14.54 -20.34 -22.28
CA GLY A 390 -13.10 -20.10 -22.41
C GLY A 390 -12.81 -19.14 -23.56
N ASP A 391 -12.09 -18.06 -23.26
CA ASP A 391 -11.80 -16.92 -24.15
C ASP A 391 -12.97 -16.51 -25.05
N MET A 392 -14.15 -16.33 -24.44
CA MET A 392 -15.33 -15.60 -24.97
C MET A 392 -15.43 -15.67 -26.49
N ASP A 393 -15.69 -16.89 -26.98
CA ASP A 393 -15.59 -17.32 -28.39
C ASP A 393 -15.77 -16.13 -29.34
N ALA A 394 -14.74 -15.83 -30.13
CA ALA A 394 -14.67 -14.62 -30.94
C ALA A 394 -15.84 -14.49 -31.94
N THR A 395 -16.61 -15.56 -32.16
CA THR A 395 -17.84 -15.57 -32.96
C THR A 395 -19.09 -15.07 -32.20
N MET A 396 -19.08 -14.98 -30.87
CA MET A 396 -20.19 -14.47 -30.07
C MET A 396 -20.48 -12.99 -30.33
N THR A 397 -21.75 -12.61 -30.22
CA THR A 397 -22.22 -11.22 -30.25
C THR A 397 -21.91 -10.47 -28.94
N ALA A 398 -22.22 -9.17 -28.93
CA ALA A 398 -22.11 -8.34 -27.74
C ALA A 398 -23.05 -8.83 -26.62
N GLU A 399 -24.29 -9.08 -27.01
CA GLU A 399 -25.40 -9.46 -26.15
C GLU A 399 -25.20 -10.87 -25.57
N GLU A 400 -24.74 -11.83 -26.38
CA GLU A 400 -24.42 -13.18 -25.90
C GLU A 400 -23.27 -13.20 -24.89
N ARG A 401 -22.29 -12.29 -25.05
CA ARG A 401 -21.19 -12.12 -24.08
C ARG A 401 -21.69 -11.53 -22.77
N GLU A 402 -22.53 -10.49 -22.82
CA GLU A 402 -23.13 -9.88 -21.64
C GLU A 402 -24.03 -10.87 -20.89
N GLU A 403 -24.89 -11.60 -21.61
CA GLU A 403 -25.75 -12.64 -21.04
C GLU A 403 -24.93 -13.81 -20.45
N ALA A 404 -23.80 -14.17 -21.06
CA ALA A 404 -22.86 -15.14 -20.48
C ALA A 404 -22.19 -14.63 -19.21
N TRP A 405 -21.88 -13.33 -19.13
CA TRP A 405 -21.30 -12.70 -17.96
C TRP A 405 -22.31 -12.61 -16.81
N GLU A 406 -23.55 -12.19 -17.07
CA GLU A 406 -24.64 -12.18 -16.07
C GLU A 406 -24.99 -13.60 -15.60
N ARG A 407 -25.06 -14.59 -16.50
CA ARG A 407 -25.22 -16.01 -16.11
C ARG A 407 -24.06 -16.51 -15.25
N HIS A 408 -22.84 -16.03 -15.46
CA HIS A 408 -21.69 -16.37 -14.63
C HIS A 408 -21.76 -15.70 -13.24
N MET A 409 -22.17 -14.44 -13.16
CA MET A 409 -22.33 -13.67 -11.92
C MET A 409 -23.61 -13.97 -11.14
N ALA A 410 -24.56 -14.71 -11.71
CA ALA A 410 -25.78 -15.10 -11.02
C ALA A 410 -25.45 -15.88 -9.73
N PRO A 411 -26.04 -15.54 -8.56
CA PRO A 411 -25.72 -16.24 -7.30
C PRO A 411 -25.94 -17.76 -7.35
N SER A 412 -26.91 -18.22 -8.15
CA SER A 412 -27.18 -19.64 -8.41
C SER A 412 -26.08 -20.37 -9.15
N ASN A 413 -25.12 -19.66 -9.76
CA ASN A 413 -23.96 -20.23 -10.40
C ASN A 413 -22.79 -20.46 -9.42
N TRP A 414 -22.89 -20.09 -8.14
CA TRP A 414 -21.80 -20.21 -7.18
C TRP A 414 -22.14 -21.16 -6.03
N ARG A 415 -21.19 -21.99 -5.63
CA ARG A 415 -21.31 -22.90 -4.49
C ARG A 415 -20.11 -22.83 -3.56
N LEU A 416 -20.31 -23.20 -2.30
CA LEU A 416 -19.22 -23.38 -1.35
C LEU A 416 -18.36 -24.60 -1.73
N ALA A 417 -17.05 -24.43 -1.79
CA ALA A 417 -16.09 -25.52 -1.97
C ALA A 417 -15.82 -26.21 -0.63
N ARG A 418 -16.70 -27.14 -0.24
CA ARG A 418 -16.61 -27.90 1.03
C ARG A 418 -15.31 -28.72 1.17
N ASP A 419 -14.70 -29.12 0.05
CA ASP A 419 -13.29 -29.51 0.00
C ASP A 419 -12.51 -28.50 -0.87
N PRO A 420 -11.87 -27.49 -0.27
CA PRO A 420 -11.31 -26.38 -1.02
C PRO A 420 -9.88 -26.66 -1.52
N ASP A 421 -9.55 -26.10 -2.68
CA ASP A 421 -8.23 -26.14 -3.30
C ASP A 421 -7.20 -25.24 -2.60
N THR A 422 -5.99 -25.14 -3.16
CA THR A 422 -4.92 -24.28 -2.65
C THR A 422 -4.89 -22.86 -3.26
N VAL A 423 -5.86 -22.48 -4.09
CA VAL A 423 -5.86 -21.22 -4.85
C VAL A 423 -6.45 -20.09 -4.01
N MET A 424 -5.62 -19.13 -3.60
CA MET A 424 -6.04 -17.95 -2.84
C MET A 424 -6.33 -16.71 -3.72
N HIS A 425 -6.86 -16.93 -4.93
CA HIS A 425 -7.39 -15.92 -5.87
C HIS A 425 -6.77 -14.50 -5.75
N GLY A 426 -5.55 -14.34 -6.28
CA GLY A 426 -4.83 -13.07 -6.27
C GLY A 426 -3.93 -12.82 -5.05
N ALA A 427 -4.03 -13.63 -4.00
CA ALA A 427 -3.04 -13.68 -2.94
C ALA A 427 -1.88 -14.63 -3.30
N VAL A 428 -0.66 -14.15 -3.18
CA VAL A 428 0.59 -14.90 -3.42
C VAL A 428 1.67 -14.47 -2.43
N PRO A 429 2.67 -15.32 -2.12
CA PRO A 429 3.73 -14.99 -1.16
C PRO A 429 4.47 -13.70 -1.52
N GLY A 430 4.64 -12.80 -0.54
CA GLY A 430 5.56 -11.65 -0.64
C GLY A 430 5.15 -10.54 -1.62
N HIS A 431 3.87 -10.43 -1.98
CA HIS A 431 3.35 -9.36 -2.83
C HIS A 431 1.96 -8.91 -2.34
N ALA A 432 1.48 -7.73 -2.77
CA ALA A 432 0.13 -7.23 -2.48
C ALA A 432 -0.98 -8.20 -2.93
N GLN A 433 -2.16 -8.12 -2.31
CA GLN A 433 -3.35 -8.87 -2.76
C GLN A 433 -3.80 -8.31 -4.11
N ARG A 434 -3.80 -9.14 -5.17
CA ARG A 434 -4.27 -8.73 -6.49
C ARG A 434 -5.78 -8.92 -6.63
N VAL A 435 -6.45 -7.94 -7.24
CA VAL A 435 -7.88 -7.96 -7.53
C VAL A 435 -8.08 -7.66 -9.02
N THR A 436 -8.87 -8.49 -9.71
CA THR A 436 -9.06 -8.46 -11.18
C THR A 436 -10.48 -8.86 -11.54
N GLU A 437 -11.03 -8.38 -12.66
CA GLU A 437 -12.39 -8.74 -13.08
C GLU A 437 -12.56 -10.25 -13.33
N ARG A 438 -11.55 -10.93 -13.90
CA ARG A 438 -11.60 -12.38 -14.16
C ARG A 438 -11.69 -13.21 -12.88
N TRP A 439 -10.98 -12.81 -11.82
CA TRP A 439 -10.98 -13.57 -10.56
C TRP A 439 -12.06 -13.06 -9.58
N HIS A 440 -12.45 -11.79 -9.70
CA HIS A 440 -13.33 -11.07 -8.79
C HIS A 440 -14.50 -10.37 -9.52
N PRO A 441 -15.30 -11.07 -10.36
CA PRO A 441 -16.22 -10.45 -11.30
C PRO A 441 -17.29 -9.57 -10.64
N HIS A 442 -17.83 -9.99 -9.49
CA HIS A 442 -18.86 -9.25 -8.76
C HIS A 442 -18.38 -7.92 -8.15
N LEU A 443 -17.07 -7.64 -8.15
CA LEU A 443 -16.59 -6.30 -7.82
C LEU A 443 -16.80 -5.31 -8.96
N ALA A 444 -17.05 -5.75 -10.19
CA ALA A 444 -17.34 -4.91 -11.36
C ALA A 444 -16.36 -3.73 -11.53
N LEU A 445 -15.05 -4.01 -11.52
CA LEU A 445 -13.99 -3.00 -11.32
C LEU A 445 -14.06 -1.79 -12.26
N ARG A 446 -14.44 -1.95 -13.53
CA ARG A 446 -14.63 -0.80 -14.45
C ARG A 446 -15.72 0.19 -14.01
N ARG A 447 -16.76 -0.28 -13.31
CA ARG A 447 -17.90 0.53 -12.84
C ARG A 447 -17.74 0.97 -11.38
N SER A 448 -17.09 0.15 -10.55
CA SER A 448 -16.93 0.40 -9.11
C SER A 448 -15.63 1.09 -8.71
N MET A 449 -14.63 1.21 -9.60
CA MET A 449 -13.39 1.94 -9.31
C MET A 449 -13.46 3.38 -9.79
N ILE A 450 -13.76 4.29 -8.86
CA ILE A 450 -13.90 5.72 -9.15
C ILE A 450 -12.55 6.40 -9.29
N THR A 451 -12.52 7.44 -10.14
CA THR A 451 -11.40 8.36 -10.22
C THR A 451 -11.45 9.36 -9.06
N LEU A 452 -10.29 9.83 -8.62
CA LEU A 452 -10.22 10.91 -7.65
C LEU A 452 -10.67 12.25 -8.27
N PRO A 453 -11.23 13.17 -7.46
CA PRO A 453 -11.31 14.57 -7.86
C PRO A 453 -9.90 15.13 -8.11
N THR A 454 -9.78 16.13 -8.98
CA THR A 454 -8.51 16.85 -9.21
C THR A 454 -7.91 17.30 -7.88
N LEU A 455 -6.64 16.98 -7.63
CA LEU A 455 -5.90 17.45 -6.46
C LEU A 455 -5.04 18.65 -6.86
N GLN A 456 -4.94 19.63 -5.98
CA GLN A 456 -4.01 20.76 -6.11
C GLN A 456 -2.71 20.46 -5.36
N ALA A 457 -1.64 21.19 -5.69
CA ALA A 457 -0.42 21.16 -4.89
C ALA A 457 -0.73 21.57 -3.44
N GLY A 458 -0.38 20.70 -2.49
CA GLY A 458 -0.69 20.82 -1.07
C GLY A 458 -1.90 19.99 -0.59
N ASP A 459 -2.69 19.39 -1.48
CA ASP A 459 -3.77 18.47 -1.11
C ASP A 459 -3.23 17.09 -0.72
N TYR A 460 -3.84 16.47 0.30
CA TYR A 460 -3.46 15.17 0.84
C TYR A 460 -4.65 14.21 0.74
N ILE A 461 -4.51 13.12 -0.02
CA ILE A 461 -5.49 12.04 -0.02
C ILE A 461 -5.02 10.87 0.85
N LEU A 462 -5.96 10.31 1.61
CA LEU A 462 -5.76 9.12 2.41
C LEU A 462 -6.88 8.09 2.15
N TRP A 463 -6.54 6.81 2.19
CA TRP A 463 -7.50 5.71 2.06
C TRP A 463 -7.19 4.53 3.00
N HIS A 464 -8.26 3.84 3.41
CA HIS A 464 -8.25 2.69 4.29
C HIS A 464 -7.44 1.53 3.67
N PRO A 465 -6.60 0.82 4.46
CA PRO A 465 -5.65 -0.15 3.95
C PRO A 465 -6.27 -1.35 3.22
N ASP A 466 -7.54 -1.67 3.49
CA ASP A 466 -8.23 -2.80 2.86
C ASP A 466 -8.96 -2.42 1.54
N LEU A 467 -8.91 -1.15 1.10
CA LEU A 467 -9.49 -0.75 -0.18
C LEU A 467 -8.68 -1.26 -1.39
N PRO A 468 -9.35 -1.88 -2.38
CA PRO A 468 -8.76 -2.10 -3.70
C PRO A 468 -8.52 -0.76 -4.40
N TYR A 469 -7.28 -0.55 -4.87
CA TYR A 469 -6.88 0.63 -5.60
C TYR A 469 -5.98 0.29 -6.80
N HIS A 470 -5.94 1.20 -7.77
CA HIS A 470 -5.10 1.13 -8.96
C HIS A 470 -4.40 2.49 -9.13
N ILE A 471 -3.10 2.48 -9.42
CA ILE A 471 -2.35 3.68 -9.80
C ILE A 471 -1.80 3.47 -11.20
N SER A 472 -2.06 4.40 -12.12
CA SER A 472 -1.64 4.26 -13.50
C SER A 472 -0.12 4.52 -13.65
N PRO A 473 0.64 3.61 -14.28
CA PRO A 473 2.09 3.72 -14.40
C PRO A 473 2.56 4.75 -15.45
N SER A 474 1.63 5.32 -16.23
CA SER A 474 1.89 6.25 -17.32
C SER A 474 1.00 7.50 -17.24
N ASP A 475 1.42 8.54 -17.96
CA ASP A 475 0.80 9.87 -18.04
C ASP A 475 -0.51 9.88 -18.89
N GLY A 476 -1.43 8.95 -18.63
CA GLY A 476 -2.74 8.85 -19.31
C GLY A 476 -2.68 8.58 -20.83
N SER A 477 -1.50 8.54 -21.43
CA SER A 477 -1.31 8.57 -22.89
C SER A 477 -1.29 7.19 -23.56
N SER A 478 -1.62 6.11 -22.84
CA SER A 478 -1.75 4.77 -23.42
C SER A 478 -2.57 3.83 -22.54
N SER A 479 -3.89 3.77 -22.78
CA SER A 479 -4.59 2.58 -23.32
C SER A 479 -6.11 2.58 -23.01
N SER A 480 -6.93 2.38 -24.05
CA SER A 480 -8.38 2.02 -23.98
C SER A 480 -9.41 3.03 -23.44
N SER A 481 -9.15 4.33 -23.41
CA SER A 481 -10.23 5.34 -23.30
C SER A 481 -10.23 6.24 -24.53
N SER A 482 -11.35 6.24 -25.27
CA SER A 482 -11.56 6.98 -26.52
C SER A 482 -11.68 8.49 -26.35
N VAL A 483 -11.69 8.98 -25.11
CA VAL A 483 -11.63 10.41 -24.77
C VAL A 483 -10.20 10.74 -24.32
N ALA A 484 -9.39 11.24 -25.24
CA ALA A 484 -8.15 11.91 -24.88
C ALA A 484 -8.49 13.22 -24.12
N PRO A 485 -7.91 13.48 -22.94
CA PRO A 485 -8.03 14.79 -22.31
C PRO A 485 -7.44 15.87 -23.24
N PRO A 486 -7.96 17.11 -23.20
CA PRO A 486 -7.45 18.19 -24.05
C PRO A 486 -5.94 18.40 -23.77
N PRO A 487 -5.11 18.61 -24.81
CA PRO A 487 -3.67 18.72 -24.64
C PRO A 487 -3.32 19.94 -23.78
N LEU A 488 -2.67 19.70 -22.64
CA LEU A 488 -2.13 20.76 -21.80
C LEU A 488 -0.98 21.48 -22.49
N PRO A 489 -0.84 22.81 -22.30
CA PRO A 489 0.39 23.51 -22.63
C PRO A 489 1.50 23.07 -21.66
N ASP A 490 2.58 22.56 -22.24
CA ASP A 490 3.80 22.07 -21.58
C ASP A 490 3.70 20.70 -20.84
N ARG A 491 4.76 19.89 -20.98
CA ARG A 491 4.95 18.61 -20.30
C ARG A 491 5.47 18.85 -18.88
N SER A 492 4.71 19.63 -18.11
CA SER A 492 5.05 20.03 -16.75
C SER A 492 5.34 18.81 -15.85
N LEU A 493 6.36 18.96 -15.00
CA LEU A 493 6.73 17.95 -14.01
C LEU A 493 5.56 17.77 -13.02
N ARG A 494 5.17 16.53 -12.76
CA ARG A 494 4.17 16.20 -11.73
C ARG A 494 4.76 15.29 -10.68
N MET A 495 4.42 15.54 -9.42
CA MET A 495 5.06 14.86 -8.29
C MET A 495 4.07 14.54 -7.16
N LEU A 496 4.09 13.27 -6.75
CA LEU A 496 3.33 12.71 -5.63
C LEU A 496 4.31 12.10 -4.63
N VAL A 497 4.16 12.45 -3.35
CA VAL A 497 4.93 11.82 -2.26
C VAL A 497 4.06 10.80 -1.55
N TYR A 498 4.51 9.55 -1.47
CA TYR A 498 3.87 8.54 -0.63
C TYR A 498 4.15 8.86 0.84
N ILE A 499 3.06 9.15 1.56
CA ILE A 499 3.05 9.47 3.00
C ILE A 499 1.80 8.78 3.58
N PRO A 500 1.90 7.55 4.10
CA PRO A 500 0.79 6.91 4.80
C PRO A 500 0.55 7.57 6.18
N ALA A 501 -0.61 7.35 6.76
CA ALA A 501 -0.83 7.61 8.19
C ALA A 501 -0.58 6.31 8.97
N ALA A 502 0.51 6.31 9.75
CA ALA A 502 0.94 5.18 10.56
C ALA A 502 1.09 5.63 12.03
N PRO A 503 0.39 4.99 12.98
CA PRO A 503 0.40 5.39 14.39
C PRO A 503 1.66 4.91 15.12
N LEU A 504 1.90 5.43 16.32
CA LEU A 504 2.91 4.88 17.22
C LEU A 504 2.38 3.59 17.85
N THR A 505 3.15 2.52 17.70
CA THR A 505 2.92 1.17 18.24
C THR A 505 4.29 0.55 18.58
N GLN A 506 4.31 -0.58 19.28
CA GLN A 506 5.56 -1.33 19.50
C GLN A 506 6.25 -1.70 18.17
N THR A 507 5.48 -2.18 17.20
CA THR A 507 5.96 -2.56 15.86
C THR A 507 6.50 -1.36 15.09
N SER A 508 5.83 -0.21 15.14
CA SER A 508 6.29 0.99 14.43
C SER A 508 7.50 1.65 15.08
N ALA A 509 7.68 1.54 16.41
CA ALA A 509 8.93 1.92 17.08
C ALA A 509 10.13 1.02 16.67
N LEU A 510 9.92 -0.30 16.55
CA LEU A 510 10.94 -1.24 16.02
C LEU A 510 11.29 -0.95 14.55
N TYR A 511 10.33 -0.52 13.75
CA TYR A 511 10.57 -0.02 12.39
C TYR A 511 11.40 1.28 12.41
N LEU A 512 11.03 2.28 13.22
CA LEU A 512 11.76 3.54 13.32
C LEU A 512 13.23 3.35 13.73
N ALA A 513 13.54 2.40 14.61
CA ALA A 513 14.92 2.06 14.98
C ALA A 513 15.75 1.59 13.76
N ARG A 514 15.13 0.81 12.87
CA ARG A 514 15.73 0.40 11.58
C ARG A 514 15.81 1.58 10.61
N GLN A 515 14.76 2.39 10.53
CA GLN A 515 14.67 3.54 9.62
C GLN A 515 15.73 4.60 9.91
N ARG A 516 15.91 4.98 11.18
CA ARG A 516 16.98 5.91 11.61
C ARG A 516 18.36 5.47 11.12
N LYS A 517 18.64 4.17 11.18
CA LYS A 517 19.90 3.59 10.70
C LYS A 517 20.01 3.64 9.17
N ALA A 518 18.91 3.45 8.44
CA ALA A 518 18.89 3.54 6.98
C ALA A 518 19.09 4.99 6.50
N PHE A 519 18.32 5.93 7.06
CA PHE A 519 18.42 7.37 6.82
C PHE A 519 19.85 7.90 7.02
N ARG A 520 20.46 7.64 8.19
CA ARG A 520 21.85 8.04 8.50
C ARG A 520 22.92 7.39 7.61
N ARG A 521 22.55 6.52 6.67
CA ARG A 521 23.41 5.84 5.72
C ARG A 521 23.02 6.10 4.25
N GLY A 522 22.00 6.91 3.99
CA GLY A 522 21.43 7.07 2.64
C GLY A 522 20.89 5.76 2.04
N GLN A 523 20.56 4.76 2.88
CA GLN A 523 20.03 3.47 2.44
C GLN A 523 18.50 3.55 2.27
N PRO A 524 17.89 2.75 1.37
CA PRO A 524 16.43 2.64 1.25
C PRO A 524 15.71 2.43 2.59
N GLY A 525 14.43 2.80 2.66
CA GLY A 525 13.58 2.53 3.83
C GLY A 525 13.59 1.03 4.21
N PRO A 526 13.43 0.65 5.49
CA PRO A 526 13.66 -0.73 5.97
C PRO A 526 12.90 -1.84 5.24
N ASP A 527 11.77 -1.51 4.63
CA ASP A 527 10.85 -2.43 3.92
C ASP A 527 11.18 -2.55 2.42
N PHE A 528 12.22 -1.86 1.95
CA PHE A 528 12.69 -1.86 0.56
C PHE A 528 14.08 -2.48 0.46
N ASP A 529 14.32 -3.27 -0.59
CA ASP A 529 15.58 -4.01 -0.71
C ASP A 529 16.78 -3.08 -0.96
N ALA A 530 17.69 -3.04 0.02
CA ALA A 530 18.95 -2.30 -0.05
C ALA A 530 20.09 -3.07 -0.77
N ARG A 531 19.88 -4.35 -1.13
CA ARG A 531 20.92 -5.17 -1.79
C ARG A 531 21.21 -4.65 -3.19
N ASN A 532 22.50 -4.42 -3.46
CA ASN A 532 23.04 -3.97 -4.75
C ASN A 532 22.51 -2.61 -5.27
N ARG A 533 21.78 -1.84 -4.46
CA ARG A 533 21.33 -0.48 -4.84
C ARG A 533 22.34 0.57 -4.35
N PRO A 534 22.66 1.60 -5.15
CA PRO A 534 23.46 2.72 -4.67
C PRO A 534 22.72 3.44 -3.55
N THR A 535 23.45 3.82 -2.49
CA THR A 535 22.94 4.72 -1.47
C THR A 535 22.70 6.10 -2.06
N GLU A 536 21.60 6.75 -1.69
CA GLU A 536 21.38 8.17 -1.99
C GLU A 536 22.55 8.99 -1.42
N ARG A 537 23.13 9.90 -2.22
CA ARG A 537 24.18 10.82 -1.77
C ARG A 537 23.52 11.95 -0.97
N GLN A 538 23.05 11.61 0.22
CA GLN A 538 22.39 12.55 1.12
C GLN A 538 23.39 13.19 2.08
N ASP A 539 23.32 14.51 2.21
CA ASP A 539 23.84 15.20 3.40
C ASP A 539 22.83 15.01 4.54
N VAL A 540 23.15 14.09 5.45
CA VAL A 540 22.30 13.73 6.60
C VAL A 540 22.13 14.93 7.53
N ALA A 541 23.15 15.77 7.72
CA ALA A 541 23.07 16.92 8.61
C ALA A 541 22.16 18.02 8.01
N ALA A 542 22.28 18.28 6.70
CA ALA A 542 21.37 19.19 6.00
C ALA A 542 19.92 18.67 6.02
N ALA A 543 19.72 17.36 5.97
CA ALA A 543 18.39 16.74 6.05
C ALA A 543 17.79 16.78 7.46
N GLU A 544 18.55 16.46 8.51
CA GLU A 544 18.09 16.62 9.92
C GLU A 544 17.76 18.10 10.20
N ALA A 545 18.60 19.05 9.74
CA ALA A 545 18.33 20.48 9.86
C ALA A 545 17.13 20.98 9.03
N LEU A 546 16.81 20.33 7.90
CA LEU A 546 15.58 20.59 7.14
C LEU A 546 14.35 20.10 7.91
N MET A 547 14.40 18.90 8.52
CA MET A 547 13.30 18.38 9.34
C MET A 547 13.02 19.30 10.54
N GLU A 548 14.07 19.71 11.25
CA GLU A 548 13.96 20.60 12.41
C GLU A 548 13.41 21.98 12.01
N ARG A 549 13.91 22.57 10.92
CA ARG A 549 13.42 23.87 10.42
C ARG A 549 11.96 23.85 10.00
N VAL A 550 11.50 22.75 9.36
CA VAL A 550 10.12 22.63 8.85
C VAL A 550 9.13 22.22 9.95
N GLY A 551 9.54 21.31 10.84
CA GLY A 551 8.61 20.60 11.72
C GLY A 551 8.97 20.58 13.20
N GLY A 552 10.08 21.23 13.59
CA GLY A 552 10.58 21.26 14.96
C GLY A 552 11.00 19.88 15.50
N VAL A 553 11.14 19.81 16.82
CA VAL A 553 11.50 18.57 17.54
C VAL A 553 10.51 17.42 17.26
N ASP A 554 9.24 17.71 17.01
CA ASP A 554 8.22 16.68 16.75
C ASP A 554 8.40 15.99 15.39
N ALA A 555 9.02 16.63 14.40
CA ALA A 555 9.44 15.95 13.18
C ALA A 555 10.59 14.97 13.45
N LEU A 556 11.56 15.37 14.28
CA LEU A 556 12.68 14.52 14.68
C LEU A 556 12.20 13.31 15.50
N ARG A 557 11.19 13.51 16.36
CA ARG A 557 10.49 12.45 17.10
C ARG A 557 9.77 11.48 16.18
N ALA A 558 8.92 11.98 15.28
CA ALA A 558 8.22 11.15 14.28
C ALA A 558 9.18 10.32 13.42
N MET A 559 10.40 10.82 13.17
CA MET A 559 11.47 10.13 12.45
C MET A 559 12.32 9.16 13.32
N GLY A 560 12.07 9.10 14.63
CA GLY A 560 12.81 8.27 15.60
C GLY A 560 14.21 8.79 15.96
N LEU A 561 14.52 10.05 15.62
CA LEU A 561 15.82 10.69 15.84
C LEU A 561 15.98 11.25 17.26
N VAL A 562 14.88 11.70 17.87
CA VAL A 562 14.80 12.25 19.23
C VAL A 562 13.68 11.55 20.00
N ALA A 563 13.81 11.44 21.32
CA ALA A 563 12.78 10.86 22.18
C ALA A 563 11.52 11.74 22.26
N TRP A 564 10.36 11.10 22.39
CA TRP A 564 9.12 11.78 22.78
C TRP A 564 9.17 12.18 24.26
N ASP A 565 8.54 13.31 24.60
CA ASP A 565 8.38 13.69 25.99
C ASP A 565 7.41 12.72 26.67
N VAL A 566 7.87 12.07 27.75
CA VAL A 566 6.98 11.32 28.63
C VAL A 566 6.33 12.30 29.57
N VAL A 567 5.09 12.73 29.25
CA VAL A 567 4.34 13.60 30.16
C VAL A 567 4.14 12.88 31.49
N THR A 568 4.63 13.48 32.56
CA THR A 568 4.49 13.02 33.94
C THR A 568 3.62 14.04 34.67
N ARG A 569 2.51 13.61 35.28
CA ARG A 569 1.57 14.50 35.99
C ARG A 569 2.33 15.20 37.15
N PRO A 570 2.23 16.54 37.29
CA PRO A 570 2.62 17.19 38.53
C PRO A 570 1.70 16.73 39.67
N SER A 571 2.23 16.53 40.87
CA SER A 571 1.46 15.96 41.99
C SER A 571 0.45 16.97 42.58
N ARG A 572 -0.85 16.57 42.71
CA ARG A 572 -2.02 17.16 43.45
C ARG A 572 -3.25 17.44 42.55
N VAL A 573 -4.54 17.40 42.94
CA VAL A 573 -5.34 16.72 44.01
C VAL A 573 -6.81 16.65 43.51
N GLY A 574 -7.31 15.44 43.27
CA GLY A 574 -8.64 14.91 43.62
C GLY A 574 -9.93 15.55 43.07
N GLY A 575 -10.61 14.82 42.17
CA GLY A 575 -12.03 14.93 41.82
C GLY A 575 -12.56 13.71 41.04
N ASP A 576 -13.86 13.39 41.16
CA ASP A 576 -14.41 12.12 40.62
C ASP A 576 -14.59 12.10 39.07
N GLU A 577 -14.41 13.23 38.38
CA GLU A 577 -14.29 13.29 36.90
C GLU A 577 -12.85 12.95 36.43
N GLU A 578 -11.88 12.78 37.34
CA GLU A 578 -10.48 12.53 36.99
C GLU A 578 -10.20 11.08 36.57
N GLU A 579 -11.03 10.08 36.93
CA GLU A 579 -10.70 8.66 36.74
C GLU A 579 -10.64 8.23 35.25
N GLU A 580 -11.59 8.67 34.41
CA GLU A 580 -11.57 8.34 32.97
C GLU A 580 -10.41 9.05 32.24
N GLU A 581 -10.15 10.33 32.54
CA GLU A 581 -8.99 11.06 32.00
C GLU A 581 -7.64 10.50 32.53
N GLU A 582 -7.59 9.97 33.76
CA GLU A 582 -6.39 9.30 34.30
C GLU A 582 -6.08 7.99 33.56
N GLU A 583 -7.09 7.20 33.20
CA GLU A 583 -6.90 5.95 32.48
C GLU A 583 -6.38 6.19 31.05
N GLU A 584 -7.00 7.10 30.29
CA GLU A 584 -6.59 7.44 28.92
C GLU A 584 -5.16 8.02 28.90
N PHE A 585 -4.87 8.97 29.81
CA PHE A 585 -3.55 9.58 29.96
C PHE A 585 -2.47 8.55 30.35
N GLY A 586 -2.80 7.63 31.26
CA GLY A 586 -1.91 6.55 31.68
C GLY A 586 -1.53 5.61 30.53
N LYS A 587 -2.51 5.24 29.71
CA LYS A 587 -2.37 4.35 28.55
C LYS A 587 -1.51 4.98 27.44
N ALA A 588 -1.81 6.21 27.01
CA ALA A 588 -1.01 6.91 26.01
C ALA A 588 0.44 7.17 26.47
N SER A 589 0.66 7.45 27.76
CA SER A 589 2.00 7.56 28.33
C SER A 589 2.76 6.21 28.31
N GLY A 590 2.05 5.08 28.40
CA GLY A 590 2.61 3.73 28.33
C GLY A 590 3.26 3.41 26.98
N ILE A 591 2.54 3.58 25.87
CA ILE A 591 3.07 3.27 24.53
C ILE A 591 4.25 4.18 24.14
N VAL A 592 4.23 5.46 24.57
CA VAL A 592 5.33 6.40 24.37
C VAL A 592 6.59 5.97 25.15
N ARG A 593 6.45 5.53 26.42
CA ARG A 593 7.57 4.97 27.21
C ARG A 593 8.16 3.72 26.54
N LEU A 594 7.31 2.80 26.07
CA LEU A 594 7.73 1.61 25.36
C LEU A 594 8.53 1.97 24.09
N ALA A 595 7.99 2.86 23.26
CA ALA A 595 8.65 3.34 22.05
C ALA A 595 10.02 3.98 22.35
N ASN A 596 10.10 4.83 23.38
CA ASN A 596 11.36 5.43 23.83
C ASN A 596 12.38 4.37 24.29
N SER A 597 11.97 3.33 25.04
CA SER A 597 12.87 2.24 25.46
C SER A 597 13.40 1.39 24.29
N ILE A 598 12.62 1.28 23.21
CA ILE A 598 13.01 0.56 21.98
C ILE A 598 13.99 1.40 21.15
N LEU A 599 13.71 2.70 21.03
CA LEU A 599 14.50 3.62 20.20
C LEU A 599 15.78 4.11 20.87
N PHE A 600 15.78 4.21 22.20
CA PHE A 600 16.86 4.80 23.00
C PHE A 600 17.07 3.97 24.29
N PRO A 601 17.45 2.68 24.17
CA PRO A 601 17.60 1.79 25.32
C PRO A 601 18.61 2.31 26.35
N GLU A 602 19.59 3.12 25.93
CA GLU A 602 20.52 3.84 26.79
C GLU A 602 19.83 4.73 27.84
N MET A 603 18.69 5.36 27.53
CA MET A 603 17.95 6.17 28.51
C MET A 603 17.30 5.33 29.61
N SER A 604 17.05 4.04 29.36
CA SER A 604 16.46 3.12 30.34
C SER A 604 17.50 2.56 31.33
N LEU A 605 18.79 2.81 31.08
CA LEU A 605 19.91 2.34 31.92
C LEU A 605 20.45 3.44 32.86
N SER A 606 19.91 4.67 32.78
CA SER A 606 20.34 5.84 33.54
C SER A 606 19.33 6.33 34.59
N GLY A 607 18.31 5.51 34.91
CA GLY A 607 17.27 5.78 35.90
C GLY A 607 17.40 4.92 37.16
#